data_AF-A0A1E3WEH1-F1
#
_entry.id   AF-A0A1E3WEH1-F1
#
_cell.length_a   1.000
_cell.length_b   1.000
_cell.length_c   1.000
_cell.angle_alpha   90.00
_cell.angle_beta   90.00
_cell.angle_gamma   90.00
#
_symmetry.space_group_name_H-M   'P 1'
#
loop_
_entity.id
_entity.type
_entity.pdbx_description
1 polymer ?
#
loop_
_entity_poly.entity_id
_entity_poly.type
_entity_poly.pdbx_seq_one_letter_code
_entity_poly.pdbx_strand_id
1 'polypeptide(L)'
;MLRRWGLEPLILDQLPSEGQTIIEKLEKFGDKAKFAVVLATPDDEGHKAQHPDEKAFRARQNVVMELGMMLAKLGRPNVAILTPSSIAMERPSDIQGLLYIPYKDSLNEAALTLAKEIDARGIAINLSKV
;
A
#
# COMPACT_ATOMS: atom_id res chain seq x y z
N MET A 1 -7.71 11.93 4.10
CA MET A 1 -8.89 11.15 3.65
C MET A 1 -9.36 10.21 4.74
N LEU A 2 -8.59 9.16 5.10
CA LEU A 2 -8.99 8.13 6.08
C LEU A 2 -9.53 8.67 7.42
N ARG A 3 -8.87 9.67 8.02
CA ARG A 3 -9.37 10.33 9.25
C ARG A 3 -10.77 10.94 9.10
N ARG A 4 -11.13 11.45 7.92
CA ARG A 4 -12.49 11.99 7.67
C ARG A 4 -13.55 10.88 7.68
N TRP A 5 -13.17 9.65 7.39
CA TRP A 5 -14.04 8.47 7.45
C TRP A 5 -14.20 7.92 8.87
N GLY A 6 -13.56 8.55 9.88
CA GLY A 6 -13.57 8.09 11.26
C GLY A 6 -12.52 7.01 11.58
N LEU A 7 -11.54 6.82 10.70
CA LEU A 7 -10.44 5.88 10.92
C LEU A 7 -9.24 6.59 11.58
N GLU A 8 -8.51 5.84 12.42
CA GLU A 8 -7.23 6.27 13.00
C GLU A 8 -6.08 5.50 12.35
N PRO A 9 -5.52 5.99 11.22
CA PRO A 9 -4.46 5.28 10.51
C PRO A 9 -3.13 5.35 11.28
N LEU A 10 -2.45 4.22 11.37
CA LEU A 10 -1.05 4.15 11.77
C LEU A 10 -0.19 4.48 10.54
N ILE A 11 0.45 5.65 10.55
CA ILE A 11 1.35 6.07 9.47
C ILE A 11 2.77 5.72 9.90
N LEU A 12 3.37 4.71 9.27
CA LEU A 12 4.62 4.09 9.70
C LEU A 12 5.75 5.12 9.92
N ASP A 13 5.90 6.08 9.02
CA ASP A 13 6.91 7.14 9.10
C ASP A 13 6.71 8.09 10.30
N GLN A 14 5.46 8.25 10.76
CA GLN A 14 5.12 9.14 11.88
C GLN A 14 5.27 8.46 13.26
N LEU A 15 5.45 7.15 13.30
CA LEU A 15 5.63 6.42 14.54
C LEU A 15 7.07 6.58 15.06
N PRO A 16 7.31 6.55 16.38
CA PRO A 16 8.68 6.57 16.91
C PRO A 16 9.51 5.40 16.38
N SER A 17 10.74 5.67 15.93
CA SER A 17 11.63 4.61 15.46
C SER A 17 12.31 3.86 16.61
N GLU A 18 12.55 4.48 17.77
CA GLU A 18 13.12 3.80 18.97
C GLU A 18 14.43 3.01 18.70
N GLY A 19 15.23 3.42 17.70
CA GLY A 19 16.43 2.68 17.27
C GLY A 19 16.14 1.41 16.46
N GLN A 20 14.87 1.10 16.21
CA GLN A 20 14.39 -0.05 15.45
C GLN A 20 14.57 0.17 13.95
N THR A 21 14.84 -0.92 13.25
CA THR A 21 14.72 -1.03 11.81
C THR A 21 13.26 -0.93 11.36
N ILE A 22 13.04 -0.68 10.06
CA ILE A 22 11.69 -0.67 9.46
C ILE A 22 10.97 -2.01 9.70
N ILE A 23 11.70 -3.13 9.62
CA ILE A 23 11.18 -4.48 9.82
C ILE A 23 10.63 -4.63 11.25
N GLU A 24 11.44 -4.32 12.26
CA GLU A 24 11.03 -4.41 13.68
C GLU A 24 9.86 -3.46 13.99
N LYS A 25 9.83 -2.29 13.36
CA LYS A 25 8.73 -1.34 13.48
C LYS A 25 7.43 -1.92 12.90
N LEU A 26 7.49 -2.54 11.72
CA LEU A 26 6.35 -3.23 11.13
C LEU A 26 5.89 -4.43 11.96
N GLU A 27 6.80 -5.19 12.54
CA GLU A 27 6.45 -6.28 13.45
C GLU A 27 5.73 -5.73 14.68
N LYS A 28 6.27 -4.70 15.34
CA LYS A 28 5.69 -4.08 16.54
C LYS A 28 4.31 -3.45 16.29
N PHE A 29 4.14 -2.72 15.19
CA PHE A 29 2.92 -1.95 14.94
C PHE A 29 1.92 -2.65 14.03
N GLY A 30 2.35 -3.62 13.23
CA GLY A 30 1.49 -4.32 12.28
C GLY A 30 0.37 -5.12 12.96
N ASP A 31 0.56 -5.58 14.20
CA ASP A 31 -0.48 -6.34 14.95
C ASP A 31 -1.64 -5.43 15.39
N LYS A 32 -1.40 -4.12 15.42
CA LYS A 32 -2.42 -3.14 15.78
C LYS A 32 -3.30 -2.76 14.60
N ALA A 33 -2.89 -3.12 13.37
CA ALA A 33 -3.64 -2.83 12.16
C ALA A 33 -4.55 -4.01 11.79
N LYS A 34 -5.76 -3.70 11.31
CA LYS A 34 -6.69 -4.69 10.73
C LYS A 34 -6.68 -4.69 9.21
N PHE A 35 -6.13 -3.62 8.62
CA PHE A 35 -6.07 -3.39 7.18
C PHE A 35 -4.84 -2.54 6.86
N ALA A 36 -4.20 -2.80 5.73
CA ALA A 36 -3.07 -2.03 5.23
C ALA A 36 -3.42 -1.33 3.93
N VAL A 37 -2.94 -0.10 3.78
CA VAL A 37 -2.98 0.64 2.53
C VAL A 37 -1.54 0.96 2.16
N VAL A 38 -1.09 0.42 1.03
CA VAL A 38 0.26 0.64 0.51
C VAL A 38 0.19 1.61 -0.65
N LEU A 39 0.99 2.66 -0.60
CA LEU A 39 1.13 3.60 -1.71
C LEU A 39 2.34 3.19 -2.56
N ALA A 40 2.08 2.64 -3.73
CA ALA A 40 3.10 2.19 -4.68
C ALA A 40 3.35 3.30 -5.73
N THR A 41 4.25 4.23 -5.42
CA THR A 41 4.66 5.33 -6.30
C THR A 41 5.85 4.96 -7.19
N PRO A 42 6.03 5.61 -8.35
CA PRO A 42 7.08 5.29 -9.32
C PRO A 42 8.41 5.96 -8.93
N ASP A 43 8.91 5.62 -7.75
CA ASP A 43 10.04 6.31 -7.12
C ASP A 43 11.41 5.78 -7.58
N ASP A 44 11.47 4.51 -7.98
CA ASP A 44 12.68 3.86 -8.48
C ASP A 44 12.48 3.42 -9.94
N GLU A 45 13.59 3.24 -10.67
CA GLU A 45 13.60 2.56 -11.97
C GLU A 45 14.43 1.28 -11.88
N GLY A 46 14.03 0.23 -12.58
CA GLY A 46 14.70 -1.07 -12.57
C GLY A 46 14.49 -1.86 -13.85
N HIS A 47 15.28 -2.90 -14.02
CA HIS A 47 15.15 -3.89 -15.08
C HIS A 47 15.80 -5.20 -14.66
N LYS A 48 15.51 -6.29 -15.37
CA LYS A 48 16.19 -7.57 -15.16
C LYS A 48 17.66 -7.46 -15.55
N ALA A 49 18.51 -8.24 -14.88
CA ALA A 49 19.93 -8.31 -15.22
C ALA A 49 20.09 -8.63 -16.72
N GLN A 50 21.04 -7.95 -17.37
CA GLN A 50 21.33 -8.08 -18.81
C GLN A 50 20.22 -7.60 -19.77
N HIS A 51 19.16 -6.96 -19.27
CA HIS A 51 18.04 -6.44 -20.08
C HIS A 51 17.83 -4.93 -19.85
N PRO A 52 18.84 -4.07 -20.12
CA PRO A 52 18.75 -2.63 -19.84
C PRO A 52 17.68 -1.89 -20.64
N ASP A 53 17.22 -2.48 -21.73
CA ASP A 53 16.11 -2.04 -22.59
C ASP A 53 14.73 -2.25 -21.94
N GLU A 54 14.61 -3.13 -20.94
CA GLU A 54 13.38 -3.36 -20.17
C GLU A 54 13.20 -2.38 -18.99
N LYS A 55 13.91 -1.24 -19.00
CA LYS A 55 13.85 -0.25 -17.91
C LYS A 55 12.42 0.24 -17.66
N ALA A 56 11.94 0.06 -16.43
CA ALA A 56 10.60 0.46 -16.03
C ALA A 56 10.61 1.13 -14.64
N PHE A 57 9.61 2.00 -14.40
CA PHE A 57 9.34 2.52 -13.07
C PHE A 57 8.84 1.42 -12.15
N ARG A 58 9.17 1.51 -10.85
CA ARG A 58 8.71 0.58 -9.83
C ARG A 58 8.60 1.27 -8.48
N ALA A 59 7.86 0.65 -7.57
CA ALA A 59 7.86 1.06 -6.17
C ALA A 59 9.25 0.88 -5.56
N ARG A 60 9.61 1.72 -4.58
CA ARG A 60 10.88 1.57 -3.86
C ARG A 60 11.00 0.17 -3.29
N GLN A 61 12.20 -0.38 -3.28
CA GLN A 61 12.43 -1.75 -2.77
C GLN A 61 11.92 -1.95 -1.34
N ASN A 62 12.07 -0.95 -0.48
CA ASN A 62 11.53 -0.99 0.88
C ASN A 62 10.00 -1.11 0.88
N VAL A 63 9.29 -0.36 0.02
CA VAL A 63 7.82 -0.44 -0.10
C VAL A 63 7.38 -1.83 -0.57
N VAL A 64 8.13 -2.46 -1.47
CA VAL A 64 7.85 -3.83 -1.92
C VAL A 64 8.03 -4.84 -0.77
N MET A 65 9.07 -4.67 0.04
CA MET A 65 9.29 -5.50 1.24
C MET A 65 8.18 -5.30 2.28
N GLU A 66 7.84 -4.05 2.60
CA GLU A 66 6.77 -3.70 3.54
C GLU A 66 5.43 -4.28 3.08
N LEU A 67 5.11 -4.20 1.78
CA LEU A 67 3.95 -4.84 1.18
C LEU A 67 3.96 -6.35 1.41
N GLY A 68 5.08 -7.02 1.13
CA GLY A 68 5.23 -8.47 1.38
C GLY A 68 4.96 -8.84 2.84
N MET A 69 5.51 -8.07 3.78
CA MET A 69 5.28 -8.27 5.22
C MET A 69 3.81 -8.08 5.61
N MET A 70 3.15 -7.02 5.10
CA MET A 70 1.73 -6.78 5.39
C MET A 70 0.83 -7.87 4.79
N LEU A 71 1.17 -8.40 3.61
CA LEU A 71 0.46 -9.54 3.00
C LEU A 71 0.62 -10.81 3.83
N ALA A 72 1.82 -11.09 4.32
CA ALA A 72 2.07 -12.23 5.20
C ALA A 72 1.33 -12.11 6.53
N LYS A 73 1.29 -10.90 7.10
CA LYS A 73 0.74 -10.64 8.42
C LYS A 73 -0.78 -10.52 8.46
N LEU A 74 -1.36 -9.70 7.57
CA LEU A 74 -2.80 -9.42 7.55
C LEU A 74 -3.57 -10.31 6.57
N GLY A 75 -2.87 -10.96 5.64
CA GLY A 75 -3.48 -11.70 4.54
C GLY A 75 -3.91 -10.78 3.38
N ARG A 76 -3.95 -11.37 2.17
CA ARG A 76 -4.27 -10.66 0.92
C ARG A 76 -5.56 -9.82 0.95
N PRO A 77 -6.68 -10.29 1.54
CA PRO A 77 -7.93 -9.51 1.53
C PRO A 77 -7.91 -8.24 2.39
N ASN A 78 -6.90 -8.10 3.26
CA ASN A 78 -6.78 -6.98 4.20
C ASN A 78 -5.69 -5.99 3.77
N VAL A 79 -5.27 -6.01 2.50
CA VAL A 79 -4.25 -5.13 1.96
C VAL A 79 -4.73 -4.54 0.64
N ALA A 80 -4.74 -3.21 0.55
CA ALA A 80 -5.00 -2.48 -0.69
C ALA A 80 -3.72 -1.78 -1.17
N ILE A 81 -3.48 -1.82 -2.48
CA ILE A 81 -2.33 -1.14 -3.11
C ILE A 81 -2.85 0.00 -3.96
N LEU A 82 -2.47 1.24 -3.64
CA LEU A 82 -2.75 2.42 -4.46
C LEU A 82 -1.59 2.64 -5.43
N THR A 83 -1.88 2.76 -6.73
CA THR A 83 -0.85 2.93 -7.77
C THR A 83 -1.26 4.02 -8.76
N PRO A 84 -0.32 4.82 -9.29
CA PRO A 84 -0.65 5.73 -10.38
C PRO A 84 -1.10 4.95 -11.62
N SER A 85 -2.09 5.49 -12.33
CA SER A 85 -2.60 4.94 -13.60
C SER A 85 -1.93 5.54 -14.82
N SER A 86 -1.29 6.70 -14.68
CA SER A 86 -0.63 7.44 -15.76
C SER A 86 0.73 6.88 -16.16
N ILE A 87 1.33 6.03 -15.32
CA ILE A 87 2.67 5.48 -15.51
C ILE A 87 2.61 3.96 -15.44
N ALA A 88 3.12 3.28 -16.46
CA ALA A 88 3.31 1.85 -16.43
C ALA A 88 4.43 1.51 -15.44
N MET A 89 4.13 0.65 -14.47
CA MET A 89 5.09 0.23 -13.43
C MET A 89 5.31 -1.27 -13.45
N GLU A 90 6.56 -1.68 -13.23
CA GLU A 90 6.92 -3.05 -12.89
C GLU A 90 6.21 -3.45 -11.59
N ARG A 91 5.68 -4.68 -11.57
CA ARG A 91 5.00 -5.27 -10.41
C ARG A 91 5.59 -6.64 -10.14
N PRO A 92 5.81 -7.03 -8.86
CA PRO A 92 6.30 -8.37 -8.56
C PRO A 92 5.29 -9.42 -9.05
N SER A 93 5.78 -10.42 -9.78
CA SER A 93 4.95 -11.43 -10.45
C SER A 93 4.07 -12.22 -9.48
N ASP A 94 4.59 -12.56 -8.30
CA ASP A 94 3.88 -13.35 -7.28
C ASP A 94 2.64 -12.64 -6.70
N ILE A 95 2.55 -11.32 -6.88
CA ILE A 95 1.45 -10.50 -6.34
C ILE A 95 0.65 -9.78 -7.43
N GLN A 96 0.86 -10.10 -8.71
CA GLN A 96 0.08 -9.51 -9.81
C GLN A 96 -1.43 -9.75 -9.69
N GLY A 97 -1.85 -10.81 -8.99
CA GLY A 97 -3.26 -11.11 -8.73
C GLY A 97 -3.90 -10.29 -7.60
N LEU A 98 -3.18 -9.37 -6.95
CA LEU A 98 -3.75 -8.49 -5.93
C LEU A 98 -4.54 -7.33 -6.54
N LEU A 99 -5.43 -6.75 -5.74
CA LEU A 99 -6.16 -5.55 -6.13
C LEU A 99 -5.23 -4.34 -6.08
N TYR A 100 -5.00 -3.76 -7.25
CA TYR A 100 -4.38 -2.45 -7.41
C TYR A 100 -5.47 -1.42 -7.68
N ILE A 101 -5.60 -0.42 -6.81
CA ILE A 101 -6.55 0.67 -6.97
C ILE A 101 -5.82 1.82 -7.68
N PRO A 102 -6.16 2.08 -8.96
CA PRO A 102 -5.52 3.15 -9.71
C PRO A 102 -5.96 4.52 -9.19
N TYR A 103 -5.06 5.51 -9.26
CA TYR A 103 -5.38 6.93 -9.18
C TYR A 103 -4.64 7.69 -10.29
N LYS A 104 -5.17 8.81 -10.75
CA LYS A 104 -4.51 9.62 -11.80
C LYS A 104 -3.81 10.83 -11.21
N ASP A 105 -4.58 11.82 -10.78
CA ASP A 105 -4.07 13.12 -10.31
C ASP A 105 -4.24 13.27 -8.79
N SER A 106 -5.24 12.59 -8.21
CA SER A 106 -5.53 12.64 -6.78
C SER A 106 -5.85 11.27 -6.19
N LEU A 107 -5.30 10.99 -4.99
CA LEU A 107 -5.69 9.82 -4.19
C LEU A 107 -7.19 9.80 -3.82
N ASN A 108 -7.89 10.94 -3.90
CA ASN A 108 -9.33 10.97 -3.69
C ASN A 108 -10.10 10.21 -4.79
N GLU A 109 -9.51 9.97 -5.97
CA GLU A 109 -10.13 9.13 -7.01
C GLU A 109 -10.24 7.67 -6.56
N ALA A 110 -9.29 7.22 -5.73
CA ALA A 110 -9.29 5.89 -5.13
C ALA A 110 -10.19 5.79 -3.88
N ALA A 111 -10.76 6.90 -3.41
CA ALA A 111 -11.53 7.00 -2.16
C ALA A 111 -12.67 5.98 -2.10
N LEU A 112 -13.53 5.98 -3.11
CA LEU A 112 -14.74 5.16 -3.11
C LEU A 112 -14.41 3.66 -3.14
N THR A 113 -13.45 3.26 -3.98
CA THR A 113 -13.02 1.87 -4.07
C THR A 113 -12.36 1.42 -2.77
N LEU A 114 -11.45 2.23 -2.23
CA LEU A 114 -10.78 1.92 -0.97
C LEU A 114 -11.77 1.82 0.20
N ALA A 115 -12.76 2.71 0.27
CA ALA A 115 -13.80 2.66 1.28
C ALA A 115 -14.59 1.35 1.22
N LYS A 116 -14.98 0.90 0.03
CA LYS A 116 -15.71 -0.38 -0.15
C LYS A 116 -14.89 -1.58 0.33
N GLU A 117 -13.59 -1.62 0.01
CA GLU A 117 -12.72 -2.71 0.46
C GLU A 117 -12.57 -2.75 1.99
N ILE A 118 -12.40 -1.57 2.61
CA ILE A 118 -12.30 -1.45 4.08
C ILE A 118 -13.61 -1.88 4.75
N ASP A 119 -14.76 -1.40 4.24
CA ASP A 119 -16.09 -1.75 4.76
C ASP A 119 -16.37 -3.26 4.62
N ALA A 120 -15.98 -3.86 3.50
CA ALA A 120 -16.10 -5.30 3.25
C ALA A 120 -15.26 -6.17 4.21
N ARG A 121 -14.34 -5.58 4.97
CA ARG A 121 -13.58 -6.24 6.04
C ARG A 121 -14.16 -6.00 7.44
N GLY A 122 -15.34 -5.37 7.53
CA GLY A 122 -16.02 -5.08 8.79
C GLY A 122 -15.35 -3.95 9.60
N ILE A 123 -14.55 -3.12 8.95
CA ILE A 123 -13.95 -1.94 9.59
C ILE A 123 -14.93 -0.78 9.43
N ALA A 124 -15.47 -0.32 10.56
CA ALA A 124 -16.45 0.76 10.57
C ALA A 124 -15.88 2.03 9.95
N ILE A 125 -16.49 2.48 8.85
CA ILE A 125 -16.21 3.74 8.19
C ILE A 125 -17.48 4.56 8.01
N ASN A 126 -17.35 5.88 8.08
CA ASN A 126 -18.44 6.78 7.76
C ASN A 126 -18.57 6.96 6.24
N LEU A 127 -19.38 6.11 5.60
CA LEU A 127 -19.63 6.15 4.15
C LEU A 127 -20.18 7.49 3.65
N SER A 128 -20.88 8.27 4.48
CA SER A 128 -21.36 9.61 4.09
C SER A 128 -20.25 10.66 3.96
N LYS A 129 -19.03 10.34 4.41
CA LYS A 129 -17.84 11.20 4.38
C LYS A 129 -16.80 10.73 3.37
N VAL A 130 -17.14 9.71 2.56
CA VAL A 130 -16.29 9.14 1.51
C VAL A 130 -16.21 10.08 0.33
#